data_AF-A0A436HAR1-F1
#
_entry.id   AF-A0A436HAR1-F1
#
_cell.length_a   1.000
_cell.length_b   1.000
_cell.length_c   1.000
_cell.angle_alpha   90.00
_cell.angle_beta   90.00
_cell.angle_gamma   90.00
#
_symmetry.space_group_name_H-M   'P 1'
#
loop_
_entity.id
_entity.type
_entity.pdbx_description
1 polymer ?
#
loop_
_entity_poly.entity_id
_entity_poly.type
_entity_poly.pdbx_seq_one_letter_code
_entity_poly.pdbx_strand_id
1 'polypeptide(L)'
;MMDVASTMVKFNLKGVVEDRDRHGNIRLYFRAPGRKKIRLREKPGSAEFHEEVRCARDGVPYASAQNVVGPVVRPVAPRGSLMWLCQEYFRRGGAEVGEGTMLRRRTILEGVANCLTR
;
A
#
# COMPACT_ATOMS: atom_id res chain seq x y z
N MET A 1 9.08 24.83 -19.79
CA MET A 1 8.31 25.47 -18.70
C MET A 1 6.85 25.13 -18.96
N MET A 2 6.32 24.08 -18.34
CA MET A 2 4.90 23.71 -18.49
C MET A 2 4.17 24.18 -17.25
N ASP A 3 3.42 25.27 -17.41
CA ASP A 3 2.44 25.74 -16.44
C ASP A 3 1.40 24.64 -16.22
N VAL A 4 1.55 23.93 -15.10
CA VAL A 4 0.52 23.04 -14.59
C VAL A 4 -0.51 23.95 -13.93
N ALA A 5 -1.34 24.58 -14.76
CA ALA A 5 -2.54 25.26 -14.32
C ALA A 5 -3.36 24.26 -13.52
N SER A 6 -3.33 24.45 -12.20
CA SER A 6 -4.12 23.78 -11.20
C SER A 6 -5.58 23.92 -11.58
N THR A 7 -6.07 22.97 -12.37
CA THR A 7 -7.46 22.93 -12.78
C THR A 7 -8.21 22.45 -11.56
N MET A 8 -8.71 23.41 -10.77
CA MET A 8 -9.63 23.18 -9.66
C MET A 8 -10.96 22.65 -10.24
N VAL A 9 -10.95 21.40 -10.69
CA VAL A 9 -12.18 20.70 -11.04
C VAL A 9 -12.89 20.42 -9.72
N LYS A 10 -13.90 21.24 -9.42
CA LYS A 10 -14.82 21.01 -8.31
C LYS A 10 -15.64 19.75 -8.61
N PHE A 11 -15.13 18.59 -8.22
CA PHE A 11 -15.90 17.35 -8.27
C PHE A 11 -16.97 17.40 -7.18
N ASN A 12 -18.20 17.72 -7.57
CA ASN A 12 -19.35 17.78 -6.67
C ASN A 12 -19.90 16.36 -6.38
N LEU A 13 -19.01 15.38 -6.20
CA LEU A 13 -19.38 14.01 -5.85
C LEU A 13 -19.67 13.93 -4.35
N LYS A 14 -20.89 13.52 -4.02
CA LYS A 14 -21.35 13.38 -2.64
C LYS A 14 -20.40 12.47 -1.84
N GLY A 15 -19.82 13.02 -0.78
CA GLY A 15 -18.92 12.31 0.12
C GLY A 15 -17.43 12.39 -0.24
N VAL A 16 -17.06 12.99 -1.37
CA VAL A 16 -15.64 13.24 -1.71
C VAL A 16 -15.18 14.54 -1.03
N VAL A 17 -14.05 14.48 -0.35
CA VAL A 17 -13.45 15.59 0.40
C VAL A 17 -12.00 15.77 -0.01
N GLU A 18 -11.62 17.01 -0.33
CA GLU A 18 -10.25 17.42 -0.60
C GLU A 18 -9.51 17.74 0.71
N ASP A 19 -8.27 17.28 0.82
CA ASP A 19 -7.37 17.53 1.94
C ASP A 19 -6.00 17.94 1.39
N ARG A 20 -5.57 19.16 1.71
CA ARG A 20 -4.29 19.71 1.27
C ARG A 20 -3.26 19.54 2.37
N ASP A 21 -2.16 18.88 2.05
CA ASP A 21 -1.06 18.76 3.01
C ASP A 21 -0.18 20.01 3.06
N ARG A 22 0.69 20.06 4.08
CA ARG A 22 1.65 21.15 4.32
C ARG A 22 2.69 21.35 3.21
N HIS A 23 2.76 20.44 2.24
CA HIS A 23 3.67 20.49 1.10
C HIS A 23 2.94 20.87 -0.21
N GLY A 24 1.63 21.17 -0.13
CA GLY A 24 0.81 21.54 -1.27
C GLY A 24 0.24 20.36 -2.06
N ASN A 25 0.41 19.12 -1.59
CA ASN A 25 -0.18 17.97 -2.27
C ASN A 25 -1.67 17.86 -1.94
N ILE A 26 -2.47 17.63 -2.97
CA ILE A 26 -3.91 17.43 -2.85
C ILE A 26 -4.17 15.93 -2.66
N ARG A 27 -4.91 15.59 -1.60
CA ARG A 27 -5.40 14.23 -1.31
C ARG A 27 -6.91 14.22 -1.36
N LEU A 28 -7.48 13.19 -1.98
CA LEU A 28 -8.92 12.99 -2.01
C LEU A 28 -9.31 11.86 -1.07
N TYR A 29 -10.41 12.06 -0.36
CA TYR A 29 -10.99 11.07 0.53
C TYR A 29 -12.48 10.90 0.26
N PHE A 30 -12.97 9.68 0.39
CA PHE A 30 -14.38 9.39 0.51
C PHE A 30 -14.78 9.31 2.00
N ARG A 31 -15.82 10.05 2.38
CA ARG A 31 -16.41 10.09 3.72
C ARG A 31 -17.89 9.80 3.64
N ALA A 32 -18.32 8.73 4.31
CA ALA A 32 -19.72 8.44 4.59
C ALA A 32 -19.98 8.50 6.10
N PRO A 33 -21.19 8.93 6.54
CA PRO A 33 -21.57 8.91 7.95
C PRO A 33 -21.41 7.50 8.55
N GLY A 34 -20.81 7.40 9.74
CA GLY A 34 -20.59 6.11 10.43
C GLY A 34 -19.50 5.22 9.84
N ARG A 35 -18.82 5.62 8.76
CA ARG A 35 -17.69 4.87 8.17
C ARG A 35 -16.37 5.63 8.31
N LYS A 36 -15.26 4.87 8.32
CA LYS A 36 -13.91 5.45 8.28
C LYS A 36 -13.69 6.18 6.95
N LYS A 37 -12.89 7.24 6.97
CA LYS A 37 -12.46 7.95 5.75
C LYS A 37 -11.61 7.01 4.90
N ILE A 38 -11.93 6.88 3.61
CA ILE A 38 -11.19 6.05 2.64
C ILE A 38 -10.41 6.99 1.73
N ARG A 39 -9.11 6.76 1.54
CA ARG A 39 -8.29 7.58 0.63
C ARG A 39 -8.51 7.12 -0.80
N LEU A 40 -8.87 8.05 -1.68
CA LEU A 40 -8.97 7.85 -3.12
C LEU A 40 -7.59 8.11 -3.74
N ARG A 41 -7.17 7.23 -4.64
CA ARG A 41 -5.83 7.27 -5.25
C ARG A 41 -5.88 7.57 -6.74
N GLU A 42 -6.99 7.26 -7.39
CA GLU A 42 -7.14 7.44 -8.82
C GLU A 42 -7.22 8.92 -9.20
N LYS A 43 -6.90 9.21 -10.45
CA LYS A 43 -6.88 10.57 -10.95
C LYS A 43 -8.32 11.12 -10.99
N PRO A 44 -8.63 12.19 -10.25
CA PRO A 44 -9.96 12.79 -10.31
C PRO A 44 -10.40 13.10 -11.75
N GLY A 45 -11.62 12.65 -12.10
CA GLY A 45 -12.21 12.79 -13.44
C GLY A 45 -11.96 11.63 -14.40
N SER A 46 -11.14 10.64 -14.03
CA SER A 46 -10.96 9.42 -14.82
C SER A 46 -12.09 8.41 -14.59
N ALA A 47 -12.24 7.41 -15.45
CA ALA A 47 -13.25 6.35 -15.27
C ALA A 47 -12.93 5.51 -14.02
N GLU A 48 -11.65 5.26 -13.78
CA GLU A 48 -11.10 4.55 -12.63
C GLU A 48 -11.46 5.26 -11.31
N PHE A 49 -11.43 6.59 -11.30
CA PHE A 49 -11.84 7.37 -10.12
C PHE A 49 -13.33 7.21 -9.80
N HIS A 50 -14.19 7.14 -10.80
CA HIS A 50 -15.62 6.91 -10.57
C HIS A 50 -15.88 5.50 -10.02
N GLU A 51 -15.15 4.49 -10.50
CA GLU A 51 -15.25 3.13 -9.97
C GLU A 51 -14.68 3.04 -8.55
N GLU A 52 -13.55 3.69 -8.25
CA GLU A 52 -12.98 3.76 -6.90
C GLU A 52 -13.97 4.40 -5.91
N VAL A 53 -14.64 5.50 -6.31
CA VAL A 53 -15.68 6.14 -5.50
C VAL A 53 -16.90 5.23 -5.32
N ARG A 54 -17.32 4.49 -6.37
CA ARG A 54 -18.40 3.52 -6.29
C ARG A 54 -18.07 2.40 -5.30
N CYS A 55 -16.88 1.79 -5.42
CA CYS A 55 -16.38 0.78 -4.48
C CYS A 55 -16.35 1.32 -3.04
N ALA A 56 -15.84 2.54 -2.84
CA ALA A 56 -15.78 3.18 -1.52
C ALA A 56 -17.19 3.43 -0.92
N ARG A 57 -18.16 3.80 -1.76
CA ARG A 57 -19.57 3.96 -1.36
C ARG A 57 -20.20 2.63 -0.99
N ASP A 58 -20.00 1.61 -1.80
CA ASP A 58 -20.60 0.29 -1.62
C ASP A 58 -19.88 -0.52 -0.52
N GLY A 59 -18.69 -0.06 -0.08
CA GLY A 59 -17.89 -0.69 0.97
C GLY A 59 -17.10 -1.90 0.49
N VAL A 60 -16.91 -2.01 -0.82
CA VAL A 60 -16.18 -3.11 -1.47
C VAL A 60 -14.73 -2.65 -1.71
N PRO A 61 -13.72 -3.52 -1.52
CA PRO A 61 -12.34 -3.19 -1.87
C PRO A 61 -12.21 -2.82 -3.35
N TYR A 62 -11.66 -1.64 -3.63
CA TYR A 62 -11.30 -1.25 -4.99
C TYR A 62 -10.01 -1.97 -5.41
N ALA A 63 -10.12 -2.88 -6.38
CA ALA A 63 -8.99 -3.59 -6.95
C ALA A 63 -8.45 -2.79 -8.15
N SER A 64 -7.57 -1.81 -7.89
CA SER A 64 -6.78 -1.24 -8.99
C SER A 64 -5.76 -2.25 -9.48
N ALA A 65 -5.36 -2.16 -10.75
CA ALA A 65 -4.27 -2.97 -11.31
C ALA A 65 -2.98 -2.86 -10.46
N GLN A 66 -2.76 -1.72 -9.81
CA GLN A 66 -1.63 -1.45 -8.90
C GLN A 66 -1.79 -2.04 -7.49
N ASN A 67 -3.00 -2.41 -7.05
CA ASN A 67 -3.27 -2.95 -5.71
C ASN A 67 -3.48 -4.48 -5.69
N VAL A 68 -3.38 -5.15 -6.83
CA VAL A 68 -3.29 -6.62 -6.85
C VAL A 68 -1.87 -7.01 -6.44
N VAL A 69 -1.58 -6.91 -5.13
CA VAL A 69 -0.39 -7.54 -4.57
C VAL A 69 -0.71 -9.03 -4.52
N GLY A 70 -0.38 -9.72 -5.62
CA GLY A 70 -0.35 -11.18 -5.62
C GLY A 70 0.54 -11.66 -4.46
N PRO A 71 0.33 -12.90 -3.97
CA PRO A 71 1.20 -13.46 -2.95
C PRO A 71 2.64 -13.32 -3.43
N VAL A 72 3.47 -12.59 -2.66
CA VAL A 72 4.89 -12.44 -2.96
C VAL A 72 5.53 -13.80 -2.74
N VAL A 73 5.58 -14.62 -3.79
CA VAL A 73 6.29 -15.89 -3.80
C VAL A 73 7.77 -15.55 -3.75
N ARG A 74 8.37 -15.70 -2.57
CA ARG A 74 9.81 -15.49 -2.40
C ARG A 74 10.54 -16.75 -2.83
N PRO A 75 11.59 -16.66 -3.67
CA PRO A 75 12.39 -17.83 -4.02
C PRO A 75 13.08 -18.38 -2.76
N VAL A 76 13.12 -19.71 -2.66
CA VAL A 76 13.91 -20.41 -1.63
C VAL A 76 15.37 -20.16 -1.95
N ALA A 77 16.12 -19.63 -0.98
CA ALA A 77 17.52 -19.34 -1.18
C ALA A 77 18.37 -20.62 -1.23
N PRO A 78 19.54 -20.62 -1.90
CA PRO A 78 20.42 -21.78 -1.96
C PRO A 78 20.80 -22.25 -0.56
N ARG A 79 20.76 -23.57 -0.32
CA ARG A 79 21.12 -24.17 0.96
C ARG A 79 22.56 -23.79 1.33
N GLY A 80 22.76 -23.37 2.57
CA GLY A 80 24.05 -22.89 3.06
C GLY A 80 24.30 -21.39 2.86
N SER A 81 23.44 -20.67 2.14
CA SER A 81 23.47 -19.20 2.12
C SER A 81 22.93 -18.60 3.43
N LEU A 82 23.39 -17.39 3.76
CA LEU A 82 22.84 -16.65 4.91
C LEU A 82 21.33 -16.40 4.74
N MET A 83 20.88 -16.10 3.52
CA MET A 83 19.45 -15.94 3.21
C MET A 83 18.65 -17.22 3.51
N TRP A 84 19.20 -18.40 3.19
CA TRP A 84 18.56 -19.67 3.53
C TRP A 84 18.45 -19.87 5.04
N LEU A 85 19.49 -19.51 5.81
CA LEU A 85 19.44 -19.58 7.27
C LEU A 85 18.38 -18.62 7.84
N CYS A 86 18.25 -17.41 7.29
CA CYS A 86 17.20 -16.46 7.66
C CYS A 86 15.80 -17.05 7.38
N GLN A 87 15.57 -17.60 6.19
CA GLN A 87 14.30 -18.24 5.83
C GLN A 87 13.95 -19.38 6.82
N GLU A 88 14.94 -20.21 7.16
CA GLU A 88 14.76 -21.32 8.10
C GLU A 88 14.49 -20.86 9.54
N TYR A 89 15.16 -19.80 9.98
CA TYR A 89 14.89 -19.15 11.26
C TYR A 89 13.42 -18.71 11.37
N PHE A 90 12.87 -18.06 10.33
CA PHE A 90 11.46 -17.64 10.35
C PHE A 90 10.48 -18.81 10.22
N ARG A 91 10.85 -19.87 9.51
CA ARG A 91 10.03 -21.08 9.41
C ARG A 91 9.84 -21.74 10.77
N ARG A 92 10.85 -21.66 11.65
CA ARG A 92 10.87 -22.30 12.98
C ARG A 92 10.43 -21.37 14.12
N GLY A 93 10.67 -20.07 14.03
CA GLY A 93 10.60 -19.13 15.16
C GLY A 93 9.21 -18.70 15.64
N GLY A 94 8.16 -19.49 15.42
CA GLY A 94 6.77 -19.06 15.60
C GLY A 94 6.21 -19.13 17.03
N ALA A 95 6.85 -19.85 17.95
CA ALA A 95 6.23 -20.14 19.26
C ALA A 95 6.55 -19.11 20.36
N GLU A 96 7.73 -18.48 20.33
CA GLU A 96 8.24 -17.67 21.44
C GLU A 96 8.22 -16.16 21.19
N VAL A 97 7.87 -15.74 19.96
CA VAL A 97 8.02 -14.35 19.51
C VAL A 97 6.75 -13.90 18.81
N GLY A 98 6.24 -12.73 19.20
CA GLY A 98 5.06 -12.14 18.56
C GLY A 98 5.27 -11.86 17.07
N GLU A 99 4.19 -11.96 16.29
CA GLU A 99 4.20 -11.82 14.83
C GLU A 99 4.86 -10.53 14.36
N GLY A 100 4.53 -9.39 14.96
CA GLY A 100 5.12 -8.09 14.63
C GLY A 100 6.64 -8.04 14.85
N THR A 101 7.12 -8.66 15.94
CA THR A 101 8.55 -8.75 16.24
C THR A 101 9.26 -9.67 15.23
N MET A 102 8.63 -10.79 14.86
CA MET A 102 9.16 -11.69 13.83
C MET A 102 9.23 -11.03 12.45
N LEU A 103 8.22 -10.25 12.07
CA LEU A 103 8.23 -9.47 10.83
C LEU A 103 9.38 -8.46 10.81
N ARG A 104 9.62 -7.74 11.91
CA ARG A 104 10.74 -6.80 12.02
C ARG A 104 12.09 -7.49 11.88
N ARG A 105 12.28 -8.63 12.56
CA ARG A 105 13.50 -9.45 12.45
C ARG A 105 13.73 -9.93 11.01
N ARG A 106 12.68 -10.29 10.28
CA ARG A 106 12.75 -10.68 8.87
C ARG A 106 13.29 -9.57 7.99
N THR A 107 12.73 -8.37 8.08
CA THR A 107 13.21 -7.23 7.29
C THR A 107 14.69 -6.95 7.53
N ILE A 108 15.15 -7.02 8.78
CA ILE A 108 16.54 -6.74 9.14
C ILE A 108 17.48 -7.84 8.62
N LEU A 109 17.19 -9.11 8.94
CA LEU A 109 18.08 -10.23 8.60
C LEU A 109 18.16 -10.49 7.10
N GLU A 110 17.03 -10.42 6.38
CA GLU A 110 17.04 -10.53 4.92
C GLU A 110 17.76 -9.33 4.28
N GLY A 111 17.64 -8.13 4.86
CA GLY A 111 18.38 -6.95 4.43
C GLY A 111 19.90 -7.14 4.53
N VAL A 112 20.38 -7.66 5.66
CA VAL A 112 21.81 -8.00 5.85
C VAL A 112 22.27 -9.07 4.86
N ALA A 113 21.49 -10.14 4.68
CA ALA A 113 21.82 -11.21 3.75
C ALA A 113 21.94 -10.72 2.29
N ASN A 114 21.07 -9.79 1.88
CA ASN A 114 21.13 -9.17 0.56
C ASN A 114 22.34 -8.25 0.39
N CYS A 115 22.81 -7.58 1.44
CA CYS A 115 24.01 -6.74 1.35
C CYS A 115 25.29 -7.57 1.16
N LEU A 116 25.35 -8.79 1.70
CA LEU A 116 26.53 -9.66 1.62
C LEU A 116 26.60 -10.50 0.35
N THR A 117 25.58 -10.44 -0.50
CA THR A 117 25.47 -11.21 -1.76
C THR A 117 25.52 -10.32 -3.01
N ARG A 118 25.75 -9.01 -2.83
CA ARG A 118 26.03 -8.03 -3.89
C ARG A 118 27.52 -7.81 -4.04
#